data_AF-W5JX06-F1
#
_entry.id   AF-W5JX06-F1
#
_cell.length_a   1.000
_cell.length_b   1.000
_cell.length_c   1.000
_cell.angle_alpha   90.00
_cell.angle_beta   90.00
_cell.angle_gamma   90.00
#
_symmetry.space_group_name_H-M   'P 1'
#
loop_
_entity.id
_entity.type
_entity.pdbx_description
1 polymer ?
#
loop_
_entity_poly.entity_id
_entity_poly.type
_entity_poly.pdbx_seq_one_letter_code
_entity_poly.pdbx_strand_id
1 'polypeptide(L)'
;MQTVSVVCVIIVSWLLPRVATETEHHLSSIFRPNEHTDYCDLSCPGRGKHTLCELPPSGTGDQLSQCPMFQQPLGSPWLRNNLLNAHNGVRNRFAGRFRIANMKKLVWDDELARMARLWLASCERYSHDPCTQLHNPDIYTRDYRNVRQNVAFVVERYLPRYYDIDVIRYWYMQKGETPRPQLLDGVRLHHGQLNNYTLLTWASLERVGCAAAKYRDGFQLVCNYFPFHSLSEPAGLRGPPASNCPRTFPLRSRIFEALCTFEMDSANAAANRHAGMPFLPLLLLLLLLLLLRTIVSNREILTGTGR
;
A
#
# COMPACT_ATOMS: atom_id res chain seq x y z
N MET A 1 0.59 -53.17 4.45
CA MET A 1 0.49 -51.93 5.25
C MET A 1 1.05 -50.74 4.46
N GLN A 2 0.39 -50.33 3.37
CA GLN A 2 0.95 -49.32 2.45
C GLN A 2 -0.08 -48.36 1.82
N THR A 3 -1.28 -48.26 2.39
CA THR A 3 -2.36 -47.43 1.81
C THR A 3 -2.77 -46.22 2.64
N VAL A 4 -2.19 -46.03 3.84
CA VAL A 4 -2.60 -44.95 4.77
C VAL A 4 -1.78 -43.66 4.59
N SER A 5 -0.62 -43.70 3.92
CA SER A 5 0.28 -42.55 3.84
C SER A 5 -0.04 -41.53 2.74
N VAL A 6 -0.59 -41.98 1.60
CA VAL A 6 -0.79 -41.10 0.43
C VAL A 6 -2.04 -40.22 0.54
N VAL A 7 -3.09 -40.70 1.22
CA VAL A 7 -4.35 -39.95 1.38
C VAL A 7 -4.19 -38.76 2.34
N CYS A 8 -3.38 -38.90 3.40
CA CYS A 8 -3.09 -37.78 4.33
C CYS A 8 -2.29 -36.65 3.68
N VAL A 9 -1.35 -36.97 2.77
CA VAL A 9 -0.50 -35.95 2.12
C VAL A 9 -1.29 -35.11 1.11
N ILE A 10 -2.27 -35.72 0.42
CA ILE A 10 -3.10 -35.01 -0.56
C ILE A 10 -4.09 -34.06 0.15
N ILE A 11 -4.67 -34.45 1.28
CA ILE A 11 -5.61 -33.60 2.02
C ILE A 11 -4.89 -32.37 2.63
N VAL A 12 -3.67 -32.54 3.15
CA VAL A 12 -2.87 -31.44 3.72
C VAL A 12 -2.41 -30.45 2.64
N SER A 13 -2.10 -30.93 1.42
CA SER A 13 -1.70 -30.07 0.29
C SER A 13 -2.84 -29.22 -0.30
N TRP A 14 -4.11 -29.59 -0.08
CA TRP A 14 -5.28 -28.86 -0.60
C TRP A 14 -5.90 -27.90 0.43
N LEU A 15 -5.58 -28.05 1.72
CA LEU A 15 -6.06 -27.18 2.80
C LEU A 15 -5.11 -26.01 3.10
N LEU A 16 -3.80 -26.17 2.89
CA LEU A 16 -2.80 -25.13 3.15
C LEU A 16 -2.81 -23.90 2.21
N PRO A 17 -3.23 -23.97 0.92
CA PRO A 17 -3.23 -22.78 0.07
C PRO A 17 -4.38 -21.80 0.39
N ARG A 18 -5.49 -22.26 0.98
CA ARG A 18 -6.68 -21.42 1.21
C ARG A 18 -6.60 -20.57 2.49
N VAL A 19 -5.94 -21.07 3.53
CA VAL A 19 -5.81 -20.36 4.82
C VAL A 19 -4.75 -19.23 4.75
N ALA A 20 -3.73 -19.40 3.90
CA ALA A 20 -2.70 -18.37 3.70
C ALA A 20 -3.24 -17.15 2.94
N THR A 21 -4.13 -17.35 1.96
CA THR A 21 -4.70 -16.24 1.16
C THR A 21 -5.69 -15.38 1.94
N GLU A 22 -6.44 -15.95 2.89
CA GLU A 22 -7.37 -15.17 3.72
C GLU A 22 -6.65 -14.32 4.76
N THR A 23 -5.55 -14.80 5.34
CA THR A 23 -4.80 -14.05 6.36
C THR A 23 -4.00 -12.87 5.79
N GLU A 24 -3.56 -12.92 4.52
CA GLU A 24 -2.90 -11.79 3.87
C GLU A 24 -3.83 -10.58 3.64
N HIS A 25 -5.11 -10.82 3.28
CA HIS A 25 -6.10 -9.74 3.08
C HIS A 25 -6.44 -8.98 4.37
N HIS A 26 -6.41 -9.63 5.53
CA HIS A 26 -6.63 -8.99 6.83
C HIS A 26 -5.46 -8.13 7.32
N LEU A 27 -4.26 -8.30 6.75
CA LEU A 27 -3.11 -7.42 6.99
C LEU A 27 -3.09 -6.25 5.99
N SER A 28 -3.65 -6.44 4.80
CA SER A 28 -3.63 -5.45 3.71
C SER A 28 -4.75 -4.41 3.76
N SER A 29 -5.82 -4.64 4.52
CA SER A 29 -6.92 -3.66 4.72
C SER A 29 -7.22 -3.43 6.21
N ILE A 30 -7.55 -2.19 6.59
CA ILE A 30 -8.07 -1.85 7.93
C ILE A 30 -9.55 -2.19 8.10
N PHE A 31 -10.28 -2.32 7.01
CA PHE A 31 -11.68 -2.71 7.06
C PHE A 31 -11.75 -4.21 7.28
N ARG A 32 -12.35 -4.61 8.40
CA ARG A 32 -12.52 -6.03 8.71
C ARG A 32 -13.60 -6.59 7.81
N PRO A 33 -13.34 -7.70 7.08
CA PRO A 33 -14.35 -8.43 6.33
C PRO A 33 -15.57 -8.70 7.21
N ASN A 34 -15.41 -9.19 8.45
CA ASN A 34 -16.56 -9.63 9.26
C ASN A 34 -17.35 -8.51 9.97
N GLU A 35 -17.06 -7.24 9.70
CA GLU A 35 -17.83 -6.08 10.18
C GLU A 35 -18.61 -5.49 8.97
N HIS A 36 -19.33 -6.37 8.24
CA HIS A 36 -20.05 -6.07 7.00
C HIS A 36 -21.18 -5.06 7.27
N THR A 37 -20.87 -3.77 7.19
CA THR A 37 -21.86 -2.83 6.67
C THR A 37 -21.67 -2.80 5.17
N ASP A 38 -22.68 -3.21 4.42
CA ASP A 38 -22.66 -3.05 2.98
C ASP A 38 -22.40 -1.57 2.66
N TYR A 39 -21.37 -1.29 1.85
CA TYR A 39 -21.08 0.07 1.41
C TYR A 39 -22.29 0.70 0.69
N CYS A 40 -23.19 -0.12 0.14
CA CYS A 40 -24.44 0.33 -0.46
C CYS A 40 -25.48 0.82 0.54
N ASP A 41 -25.37 0.47 1.82
CA ASP A 41 -26.27 0.91 2.89
C ASP A 41 -25.77 2.16 3.60
N LEU A 42 -24.53 2.58 3.34
CA LEU A 42 -23.97 3.79 3.93
C LEU A 42 -24.60 5.04 3.35
N SER A 43 -25.10 5.90 4.24
CA SER A 43 -25.57 7.23 3.86
C SER A 43 -24.38 8.14 3.52
N CYS A 44 -24.30 8.53 2.25
CA CYS A 44 -23.29 9.46 1.74
C CYS A 44 -23.92 10.84 1.48
N PRO A 45 -23.49 11.90 2.18
CA PRO A 45 -23.87 13.26 1.83
C PRO A 45 -23.21 13.64 0.49
N GLY A 46 -24.01 13.86 -0.55
CA GLY A 46 -23.53 14.32 -1.87
C GLY A 46 -23.54 13.28 -2.98
N ARG A 47 -23.85 12.01 -2.69
CA ARG A 47 -24.10 10.98 -3.71
C ARG A 47 -25.13 9.96 -3.23
N GLY A 48 -25.83 9.31 -4.15
CA GLY A 48 -26.84 8.30 -3.79
C GLY A 48 -26.26 7.02 -3.15
N LYS A 49 -24.98 6.71 -3.40
CA LYS A 49 -24.27 5.52 -2.90
C LYS A 49 -22.80 5.83 -2.67
N HIS A 50 -22.20 5.16 -1.68
CA HIS A 50 -20.77 5.23 -1.39
C HIS A 50 -19.92 4.66 -2.55
N THR A 51 -18.72 5.17 -2.78
CA THR A 51 -17.85 4.76 -3.91
C THR A 51 -17.46 3.28 -3.89
N LEU A 52 -17.40 2.67 -2.71
CA LEU A 52 -17.15 1.23 -2.55
C LEU A 52 -18.40 0.34 -2.70
N CYS A 53 -19.60 0.92 -2.91
CA CYS A 53 -20.81 0.17 -3.22
C CYS A 53 -20.69 -0.40 -4.64
N GLU A 54 -20.50 -1.72 -4.72
CA GLU A 54 -20.47 -2.43 -6.00
C GLU A 54 -21.91 -2.77 -6.39
N LEU A 55 -22.49 -1.97 -7.27
CA LEU A 55 -23.78 -2.30 -7.88
C LEU A 55 -23.58 -3.47 -8.86
N PRO A 56 -24.53 -4.42 -8.95
CA PRO A 56 -24.47 -5.46 -9.97
C PRO A 56 -24.33 -4.81 -11.35
N PRO A 57 -23.53 -5.40 -12.26
CA PRO A 57 -23.28 -4.83 -13.57
C PRO A 57 -24.62 -4.66 -14.27
N SER A 58 -25.12 -3.42 -14.27
CA SER A 58 -26.25 -3.02 -15.10
C SER A 58 -25.77 -3.27 -16.52
N GLY A 59 -26.44 -4.17 -17.25
CA GLY A 59 -25.98 -4.83 -18.48
C GLY A 59 -25.71 -3.92 -19.68
N THR A 60 -24.85 -2.92 -19.52
CA THR A 60 -24.28 -2.07 -20.54
C THR A 60 -22.79 -2.03 -20.26
N GLY A 61 -22.01 -2.57 -21.19
CA GLY A 61 -20.57 -2.68 -21.08
C GLY A 61 -19.89 -1.38 -20.66
N ASP A 62 -18.88 -1.57 -19.81
CA ASP A 62 -17.75 -0.68 -19.57
C ASP A 62 -18.09 0.78 -19.23
N GLN A 63 -18.39 1.05 -17.95
CA GLN A 63 -18.50 2.42 -17.41
C GLN A 63 -17.27 3.29 -17.73
N LEU A 64 -16.08 2.68 -17.91
CA LEU A 64 -14.85 3.40 -18.27
C LEU A 64 -14.85 3.85 -19.75
N SER A 65 -15.56 3.15 -20.64
CA SER A 65 -15.70 3.49 -22.06
C SER A 65 -16.52 4.77 -22.29
N GLN A 66 -17.34 5.16 -21.33
CA GLN A 66 -18.19 6.37 -21.37
C GLN A 66 -17.44 7.63 -20.93
N CYS A 67 -16.16 7.51 -20.58
CA CYS A 67 -15.36 8.60 -20.07
C CYS A 67 -14.48 9.16 -21.20
N PRO A 68 -14.89 10.25 -21.88
CA PRO A 68 -14.30 10.67 -23.14
C PRO A 68 -12.79 10.97 -23.06
N MET A 69 -12.30 11.27 -21.86
CA MET A 69 -10.90 11.60 -21.59
C MET A 69 -10.11 10.50 -20.89
N PHE A 70 -10.76 9.46 -20.36
CA PHE A 70 -10.10 8.37 -19.64
C PHE A 70 -9.44 7.41 -20.63
N GLN A 71 -8.19 7.03 -20.38
CA GLN A 71 -7.48 6.05 -21.20
C GLN A 71 -7.32 4.72 -20.47
N GLN A 72 -6.71 4.73 -19.29
CA GLN A 72 -6.51 3.51 -18.51
C GLN A 72 -6.17 3.81 -17.04
N PRO A 73 -6.52 2.91 -16.10
CA PRO A 73 -5.97 2.93 -14.76
C PRO A 73 -4.48 2.62 -14.82
N LEU A 74 -3.69 3.32 -14.00
CA LEU A 74 -2.26 3.11 -13.85
C LEU A 74 -2.04 2.37 -12.54
N GLY A 75 -1.59 1.11 -12.65
CA GLY A 75 -1.32 0.25 -11.51
C GLY A 75 -0.08 -0.58 -11.76
N SER A 76 0.92 -0.46 -10.90
CA SER A 76 2.03 -1.40 -10.83
C SER A 76 2.53 -1.52 -9.39
N PRO A 77 3.12 -2.65 -9.00
CA PRO A 77 3.79 -2.77 -7.69
C PRO A 77 4.83 -1.67 -7.47
N TRP A 78 5.47 -1.20 -8.54
CA TRP A 78 6.42 -0.09 -8.51
C TRP A 78 5.76 1.24 -8.13
N LEU A 79 4.61 1.58 -8.75
CA LEU A 79 3.87 2.80 -8.42
C LEU A 79 3.44 2.81 -6.94
N ARG A 80 2.88 1.69 -6.46
CA ARG A 80 2.53 1.51 -5.05
C ARG A 80 3.71 1.79 -4.13
N ASN A 81 4.85 1.14 -4.40
CA ASN A 81 6.05 1.28 -3.58
C ASN A 81 6.63 2.69 -3.62
N ASN A 82 6.65 3.32 -4.80
CA ASN A 82 7.10 4.71 -4.95
C ASN A 82 6.25 5.67 -4.14
N LEU A 83 4.93 5.60 -4.29
CA LEU A 83 4.00 6.47 -3.57
C LEU A 83 4.18 6.27 -2.07
N LEU A 84 4.18 5.02 -1.56
CA LEU A 84 4.36 4.75 -0.14
C LEU A 84 5.69 5.27 0.40
N ASN A 85 6.80 5.01 -0.31
CA ASN A 85 8.12 5.46 0.08
C ASN A 85 8.26 6.98 0.01
N ALA A 86 7.66 7.63 -0.99
CA ALA A 86 7.67 9.09 -1.12
C ALA A 86 6.90 9.76 0.05
N HIS A 87 5.73 9.23 0.40
CA HIS A 87 4.98 9.69 1.58
C HIS A 87 5.82 9.53 2.86
N ASN A 88 6.37 8.34 3.11
CA ASN A 88 7.17 8.08 4.30
C ASN A 88 8.48 8.90 4.32
N GLY A 89 9.09 9.17 3.16
CA GLY A 89 10.23 10.06 3.04
C GLY A 89 9.91 11.51 3.44
N VAL A 90 8.75 12.03 3.00
CA VAL A 90 8.26 13.36 3.41
C VAL A 90 8.00 13.39 4.92
N ARG A 91 7.32 12.38 5.45
CA ARG A 91 7.02 12.26 6.90
C ARG A 91 8.28 12.20 7.73
N ASN A 92 9.26 11.40 7.32
CA ASN A 92 10.55 11.26 8.00
C ASN A 92 11.30 12.59 8.06
N ARG A 93 11.37 13.29 6.92
CA ARG A 93 11.99 14.62 6.84
C ARG A 93 11.26 15.64 7.71
N PHE A 94 9.93 15.63 7.69
CA PHE A 94 9.13 16.53 8.51
C PHE A 94 9.33 16.26 10.01
N ALA A 95 9.25 15.00 10.43
CA ALA A 95 9.44 14.60 11.82
C ALA A 95 10.85 14.96 12.34
N GLY A 96 11.89 14.74 11.54
CA GLY A 96 13.25 15.15 11.88
C GLY A 96 13.39 16.68 12.00
N ARG A 97 12.89 17.44 11.03
CA ARG A 97 13.03 18.91 10.99
C ARG A 97 12.19 19.62 12.06
N PHE A 98 10.96 19.19 12.26
CA PHE A 98 10.00 19.82 13.18
C PHE A 98 9.95 19.16 14.55
N ARG A 99 10.80 18.15 14.78
CA ARG A 99 10.90 17.41 16.04
C ARG A 99 9.53 16.85 16.44
N ILE A 100 9.04 15.89 15.64
CA ILE A 100 7.76 15.21 15.89
C ILE A 100 8.02 13.85 16.52
N ALA A 101 7.55 13.65 17.75
CA ALA A 101 7.88 12.47 18.55
C ALA A 101 7.05 11.22 18.21
N ASN A 102 5.87 11.39 17.62
CA ASN A 102 4.89 10.32 17.43
C ASN A 102 4.47 10.10 15.96
N MET A 103 5.29 10.55 15.00
CA MET A 103 4.97 10.43 13.57
C MET A 103 4.95 8.96 13.16
N LYS A 104 3.79 8.43 12.75
CA LYS A 104 3.69 7.03 12.29
C LYS A 104 4.21 6.89 10.86
N LYS A 105 4.86 5.77 10.58
CA LYS A 105 5.14 5.27 9.23
C LYS A 105 3.83 4.78 8.62
N LEU A 106 3.47 5.31 7.46
CA LEU A 106 2.29 4.86 6.73
C LEU A 106 2.54 3.47 6.17
N VAL A 107 1.47 2.67 6.16
CA VAL A 107 1.41 1.38 5.49
C VAL A 107 0.38 1.44 4.37
N TRP A 108 0.63 0.67 3.32
CA TRP A 108 -0.29 0.61 2.18
C TRP A 108 -1.56 -0.14 2.56
N ASP A 109 -2.69 0.38 2.11
CA ASP A 109 -4.00 -0.24 2.29
C ASP A 109 -4.68 -0.47 0.94
N ASP A 110 -4.97 -1.73 0.64
CA ASP A 110 -5.48 -2.12 -0.68
C ASP A 110 -6.94 -1.70 -0.89
N GLU A 111 -7.71 -1.51 0.18
CA GLU A 111 -9.09 -1.08 0.09
C GLU A 111 -9.22 0.43 -0.08
N LEU A 112 -8.37 1.20 0.61
CA LEU A 112 -8.20 2.63 0.32
C LEU A 112 -7.77 2.86 -1.14
N ALA A 113 -6.89 2.00 -1.67
CA ALA A 113 -6.47 2.04 -3.07
C ALA A 113 -7.61 1.63 -4.03
N ARG A 114 -8.41 0.61 -3.67
CA ARG A 114 -9.62 0.23 -4.41
C ARG A 114 -10.62 1.39 -4.48
N MET A 115 -10.84 2.08 -3.36
CA MET A 115 -11.68 3.27 -3.29
C MET A 115 -11.19 4.37 -4.24
N ALA A 116 -9.90 4.67 -4.23
CA ALA A 116 -9.30 5.65 -5.14
C ALA A 116 -9.47 5.23 -6.62
N ARG A 117 -9.32 3.94 -6.92
CA ARG A 117 -9.49 3.40 -8.28
C ARG A 117 -10.94 3.54 -8.77
N LEU A 118 -11.91 3.22 -7.92
CA LEU A 118 -13.32 3.36 -8.24
C LEU A 118 -13.74 4.82 -8.40
N TRP A 119 -13.16 5.74 -7.60
CA TRP A 119 -13.37 7.17 -7.80
C TRP A 119 -12.88 7.65 -9.17
N LEU A 120 -11.67 7.23 -9.58
CA LEU A 120 -11.15 7.54 -10.92
C LEU A 120 -12.02 6.96 -12.04
N ALA A 121 -12.58 5.76 -11.83
CA ALA A 121 -13.50 5.13 -12.77
C ALA A 121 -14.86 5.83 -12.88
N SER A 122 -15.21 6.70 -11.93
CA SER A 122 -16.41 7.54 -11.99
C SER A 122 -16.24 8.80 -12.85
N CYS A 123 -15.02 9.05 -13.33
CA CYS A 123 -14.67 10.06 -14.34
C CYS A 123 -14.86 11.52 -13.89
N GLU A 124 -14.96 11.68 -12.60
CA GLU A 124 -14.90 12.92 -11.85
C GLU A 124 -13.46 13.44 -11.81
N ARG A 125 -13.18 14.49 -12.60
CA ARG A 125 -11.86 15.13 -12.70
C ARG A 125 -11.73 16.22 -11.65
N TYR A 126 -10.57 16.30 -11.00
CA TYR A 126 -10.20 17.32 -9.99
C TYR A 126 -11.04 17.31 -8.70
N SER A 127 -12.23 16.72 -8.71
CA SER A 127 -13.14 16.65 -7.58
C SER A 127 -12.70 15.60 -6.57
N HIS A 128 -12.96 15.93 -5.31
CA HIS A 128 -12.88 14.97 -4.21
C HIS A 128 -14.11 14.07 -4.23
N ASP A 129 -13.92 12.82 -3.82
CA ASP A 129 -15.01 11.88 -3.59
C ASP A 129 -15.87 12.37 -2.41
N PRO A 130 -17.14 12.74 -2.64
CA PRO A 130 -18.01 13.26 -1.59
C PRO A 130 -18.29 12.21 -0.50
N CYS A 131 -18.11 10.93 -0.81
CA CYS A 131 -18.39 9.82 0.10
C CYS A 131 -17.19 9.39 0.94
N THR A 132 -16.09 10.13 0.91
CA THR A 132 -14.94 9.89 1.80
C THR A 132 -15.24 10.24 3.27
N GLN A 133 -16.21 11.12 3.50
CA GLN A 133 -16.70 11.51 4.81
C GLN A 133 -18.19 11.16 4.95
N LEU A 134 -18.49 10.23 5.85
CA LEU A 134 -19.85 9.79 6.20
C LEU A 134 -20.48 10.73 7.25
N HIS A 135 -21.79 10.60 7.43
CA HIS A 135 -22.60 11.46 8.30
C HIS A 135 -22.19 11.49 9.79
N ASN A 136 -21.46 10.48 10.27
CA ASN A 136 -20.97 10.46 11.64
C ASN A 136 -19.45 10.69 11.70
N PRO A 137 -18.99 11.95 11.76
CA PRO A 137 -17.58 12.29 11.93
C PRO A 137 -17.11 12.19 13.39
N ASP A 138 -17.91 11.62 14.30
CA ASP A 138 -17.63 11.68 15.74
C ASP A 138 -16.24 11.10 16.05
N ILE A 139 -15.40 11.95 16.65
CA ILE A 139 -14.01 11.70 17.03
C ILE A 139 -13.90 10.55 18.04
N TYR A 140 -14.97 10.30 18.81
CA TYR A 140 -15.00 9.26 19.86
C TYR A 140 -15.47 7.90 19.33
N THR A 141 -16.23 7.88 18.24
CA THR A 141 -16.53 6.68 17.47
C THR A 141 -15.80 6.80 16.14
N ARG A 142 -14.52 6.44 16.10
CA ARG A 142 -13.77 6.29 14.84
C ARG A 142 -14.57 5.35 13.94
N ASP A 143 -15.46 5.90 13.11
CA ASP A 143 -16.09 5.14 12.04
C ASP A 143 -14.93 4.83 11.12
N TYR A 144 -14.54 3.55 11.11
CA TYR A 144 -13.38 3.06 10.39
C TYR A 144 -13.47 3.41 8.89
N ARG A 145 -14.63 3.85 8.40
CA ARG A 145 -14.95 4.24 7.01
C ARG A 145 -14.77 5.70 6.67
N ASN A 146 -14.60 6.60 7.64
CA ASN A 146 -14.20 7.96 7.33
C ASN A 146 -12.72 8.00 6.91
N VAL A 147 -12.44 8.60 5.76
CA VAL A 147 -11.09 8.74 5.22
C VAL A 147 -10.84 10.19 4.77
N ARG A 148 -9.58 10.58 4.73
CA ARG A 148 -9.15 11.84 4.09
C ARG A 148 -8.68 11.56 2.68
N GLN A 149 -8.77 12.53 1.78
CA GLN A 149 -8.38 12.35 0.39
C GLN A 149 -7.53 13.50 -0.13
N ASN A 150 -6.45 13.17 -0.84
CA ASN A 150 -5.75 14.09 -1.73
C ASN A 150 -6.09 13.74 -3.17
N VAL A 151 -6.35 14.77 -3.97
CA VAL A 151 -6.56 14.66 -5.42
C VAL A 151 -5.60 15.62 -6.11
N ALA A 152 -4.98 15.17 -7.20
CA ALA A 152 -4.23 16.02 -8.09
C ALA A 152 -4.43 15.59 -9.54
N PHE A 153 -4.30 16.56 -10.42
CA PHE A 153 -4.20 16.34 -11.85
C PHE A 153 -2.93 17.01 -12.36
N VAL A 154 -2.10 16.26 -13.07
CA VAL A 154 -0.89 16.76 -13.70
C VAL A 154 -1.11 16.73 -15.21
N VAL A 155 -1.05 17.91 -15.82
CA VAL A 155 -1.05 18.01 -17.29
C VAL A 155 0.17 17.29 -17.83
N GLU A 156 -0.01 16.48 -18.86
CA GLU A 156 1.09 15.76 -19.48
C GLU A 156 2.10 16.75 -20.08
N ARG A 157 3.33 16.69 -19.57
CA ARG A 157 4.49 17.45 -20.06
C ARG A 157 5.57 16.45 -20.47
N TYR A 158 6.77 16.94 -20.78
CA TYR A 158 7.92 16.16 -21.29
C TYR A 158 8.32 14.92 -20.46
N LEU A 159 7.83 14.74 -19.22
CA LEU A 159 8.21 13.64 -18.33
C LEU A 159 7.00 12.83 -17.79
N PRO A 160 6.25 12.12 -18.66
CA PRO A 160 5.07 11.34 -18.23
C PRO A 160 5.40 10.23 -17.23
N ARG A 161 6.66 9.77 -17.17
CA ARG A 161 7.09 8.66 -16.31
C ARG A 161 7.17 9.01 -14.82
N TYR A 162 7.22 10.29 -14.45
CA TYR A 162 7.47 10.75 -13.08
C TYR A 162 6.27 11.49 -12.46
N TYR A 163 5.08 11.36 -13.07
CA TYR A 163 3.88 12.07 -12.63
C TYR A 163 3.55 11.81 -11.15
N ASP A 164 3.79 10.60 -10.65
CA ASP A 164 3.55 10.19 -9.28
C ASP A 164 4.39 10.98 -8.28
N ILE A 165 5.70 11.07 -8.54
CA ILE A 165 6.62 11.85 -7.72
C ILE A 165 6.38 13.35 -7.87
N ASP A 166 6.03 13.82 -9.07
CA ASP A 166 5.70 15.22 -9.31
C ASP A 166 4.45 15.66 -8.53
N VAL A 167 3.42 14.81 -8.44
CA VAL A 167 2.25 15.07 -7.58
C VAL A 167 2.66 15.16 -6.11
N ILE A 168 3.43 14.20 -5.59
CA ILE A 168 3.87 14.22 -4.18
C ILE A 168 4.70 15.47 -3.90
N ARG A 169 5.58 15.86 -4.84
CA ARG A 169 6.36 17.09 -4.75
C ARG A 169 5.45 18.31 -4.74
N TYR A 170 4.47 18.38 -5.63
CA TYR A 170 3.50 19.48 -5.70
C TYR A 170 2.73 19.63 -4.38
N TRP A 171 2.19 18.55 -3.84
CA TRP A 171 1.54 18.53 -2.52
C TRP A 171 2.49 18.98 -1.42
N TYR A 172 3.76 18.52 -1.42
CA TYR A 172 4.75 18.94 -0.44
C TYR A 172 5.09 20.44 -0.53
N MET A 173 5.11 21.03 -1.72
CA MET A 173 5.44 22.45 -1.91
C MET A 173 4.36 23.39 -1.39
N GLN A 174 3.11 22.92 -1.20
CA GLN A 174 2.06 23.70 -0.52
C GLN A 174 2.44 24.09 0.93
N LYS A 175 3.53 23.54 1.49
CA LYS A 175 4.13 24.04 2.74
C LYS A 175 4.43 25.55 2.74
N GLY A 176 4.67 26.16 1.57
CA GLY A 176 4.93 27.59 1.45
C GLY A 176 3.70 28.45 1.74
N GLU A 177 2.52 27.89 1.50
CA GLU A 177 1.21 28.54 1.69
C GLU A 177 0.48 28.01 2.93
N THR A 178 1.04 27.00 3.60
CA THR A 178 0.45 26.42 4.81
C THR A 178 0.94 27.17 6.05
N PRO A 179 0.03 27.72 6.88
CA PRO A 179 0.39 28.30 8.17
C PRO A 179 1.21 27.32 9.02
N ARG A 180 2.23 27.84 9.71
CA ARG A 180 3.02 27.03 10.64
C ARG A 180 2.12 26.44 11.72
N PRO A 181 2.32 25.17 12.11
CA PRO A 181 1.52 24.58 13.18
C PRO A 181 1.76 25.33 14.49
N GLN A 182 0.69 25.56 15.23
CA GLN A 182 0.70 26.20 16.54
C GLN A 182 0.99 25.15 17.61
N LEU A 183 1.76 25.53 18.64
CA LEU A 183 2.05 24.65 19.77
C LEU A 183 1.13 24.99 20.93
N LEU A 184 0.27 24.05 21.31
CA LEU A 184 -0.62 24.12 22.46
C LEU A 184 -0.06 23.28 23.62
N ASP A 185 -0.19 23.82 24.83
CA ASP A 185 0.29 23.22 26.10
C ASP A 185 1.75 22.75 26.07
N GLY A 186 2.57 23.41 25.25
CA GLY A 186 4.00 23.10 25.10
C GLY A 186 4.32 21.80 24.36
N VAL A 187 3.33 20.97 23.99
CA VAL A 187 3.55 19.64 23.41
C VAL A 187 2.73 19.38 22.15
N ARG A 188 1.48 19.80 22.09
CA ARG A 188 0.54 19.44 21.01
C ARG A 188 0.67 20.40 19.85
N LEU A 189 0.94 19.89 18.65
CA LEU A 189 1.00 20.72 17.43
C LEU A 189 -0.35 20.67 16.71
N HIS A 190 -0.91 21.83 16.39
CA HIS A 190 -2.17 21.96 15.64
C HIS A 190 -1.94 22.73 14.34
N HIS A 191 -2.47 22.22 13.24
CA HIS A 191 -2.51 22.97 11.99
C HIS A 191 -3.68 23.95 12.00
N GLY A 192 -3.53 25.09 11.32
CA GLY A 192 -4.61 26.08 11.15
C GLY A 192 -5.52 25.81 9.95
N GLN A 193 -5.14 24.89 9.06
CA GLN A 193 -5.91 24.54 7.88
C GLN A 193 -5.61 23.10 7.44
N LEU A 194 -6.50 22.51 6.64
CA LEU A 194 -6.27 21.24 5.97
C LEU A 194 -6.00 21.49 4.50
N ASN A 195 -4.95 20.86 3.97
CA ASN A 195 -4.63 20.81 2.54
C ASN A 195 -3.79 19.56 2.22
N ASN A 196 -3.31 19.46 0.99
CA ASN A 196 -2.56 18.28 0.57
C ASN A 196 -1.26 18.12 1.37
N TYR A 197 -0.60 19.22 1.72
CA TYR A 197 0.62 19.20 2.53
C TYR A 197 0.35 18.65 3.95
N THR A 198 -0.71 19.10 4.62
CA THR A 198 -1.00 18.62 5.97
C THR A 198 -1.32 17.13 6.01
N LEU A 199 -1.95 16.59 4.96
CA LEU A 199 -2.18 15.14 4.84
C LEU A 199 -0.88 14.34 4.67
N LEU A 200 0.17 14.93 4.08
CA LEU A 200 1.49 14.30 4.05
C LEU A 200 2.17 14.28 5.42
N THR A 201 1.85 15.22 6.32
CA THR A 201 2.61 15.45 7.56
C THR A 201 1.83 15.16 8.86
N TRP A 202 0.61 14.64 8.77
CA TRP A 202 -0.22 14.37 9.95
C TRP A 202 0.22 13.10 10.69
N ALA A 203 0.68 13.23 11.93
CA ALA A 203 1.35 12.16 12.69
C ALA A 203 0.46 10.96 12.97
N SER A 204 -0.84 11.18 13.21
CA SER A 204 -1.77 10.13 13.58
C SER A 204 -2.21 9.24 12.42
N LEU A 205 -1.99 9.66 11.16
CA LEU A 205 -2.28 8.86 9.96
C LEU A 205 -1.47 7.56 9.98
N GLU A 206 -2.14 6.47 9.62
CA GLU A 206 -1.63 5.09 9.74
C GLU A 206 -1.49 4.45 8.37
N ARG A 207 -2.42 4.74 7.47
CA ARG A 207 -2.58 4.02 6.22
C ARG A 207 -2.83 4.97 5.05
N VAL A 208 -2.37 4.54 3.88
CA VAL A 208 -2.61 5.22 2.61
C VAL A 208 -2.88 4.20 1.52
N GLY A 209 -3.85 4.47 0.67
CA GLY A 209 -4.06 3.73 -0.57
C GLY A 209 -4.34 4.70 -1.68
N CYS A 210 -3.61 4.55 -2.79
CA CYS A 210 -3.72 5.46 -3.93
C CYS A 210 -4.03 4.70 -5.21
N ALA A 211 -4.60 5.42 -6.17
CA ALA A 211 -4.71 4.99 -7.55
C ALA A 211 -4.43 6.16 -8.48
N ALA A 212 -3.95 5.84 -9.68
CA ALA A 212 -3.75 6.82 -10.73
C ALA A 212 -4.47 6.40 -12.00
N ALA A 213 -4.83 7.36 -12.84
CA ALA A 213 -5.37 7.10 -14.16
C ALA A 213 -4.77 8.05 -15.18
N LYS A 214 -4.59 7.52 -16.39
CA LYS A 214 -4.18 8.28 -17.57
C LYS A 214 -5.42 8.92 -18.20
N TYR A 215 -5.33 10.22 -18.46
CA TYR A 215 -6.28 10.97 -19.27
C TYR A 215 -5.60 11.47 -20.56
N ARG A 216 -6.38 11.86 -21.57
CA ARG A 216 -5.83 12.37 -22.85
C ARG A 216 -4.87 13.55 -22.69
N ASP A 217 -5.09 14.39 -21.69
CA ASP A 217 -4.36 15.63 -21.42
C ASP A 217 -3.48 15.57 -20.17
N GLY A 218 -3.43 14.42 -19.47
CA GLY A 218 -2.68 14.35 -18.22
C GLY A 218 -2.87 13.07 -17.42
N PHE A 219 -2.61 13.18 -16.13
CA PHE A 219 -2.63 12.11 -15.14
C PHE A 219 -3.37 12.58 -13.92
N GLN A 220 -4.33 11.79 -13.42
CA GLN A 220 -4.99 12.05 -12.15
C GLN A 220 -4.46 11.06 -11.11
N LEU A 221 -4.09 11.56 -9.93
CA LEU A 221 -3.71 10.76 -8.78
C LEU A 221 -4.68 11.04 -7.64
N VAL A 222 -5.22 9.98 -7.06
CA VAL A 222 -6.10 10.03 -5.88
C VAL A 222 -5.45 9.19 -4.80
N CYS A 223 -5.28 9.75 -3.61
CA CYS A 223 -4.79 9.04 -2.43
C CYS A 223 -5.77 9.21 -1.28
N ASN A 224 -6.22 8.09 -0.73
CA ASN A 224 -7.06 8.05 0.46
C ASN A 224 -6.20 7.70 1.69
N TYR A 225 -6.51 8.32 2.82
CA TYR A 225 -5.74 8.24 4.06
C TYR A 225 -6.65 7.88 5.23
N PHE A 226 -6.15 6.99 6.09
CA PHE A 226 -6.83 6.57 7.31
C PHE A 226 -5.89 6.66 8.51
N PRO A 227 -6.38 6.98 9.72
CA PRO A 227 -7.75 7.39 10.05
C PRO A 227 -8.10 8.80 9.60
N PHE A 228 -9.40 9.09 9.50
CA PHE A 228 -9.87 10.47 9.44
C PHE A 228 -9.35 11.27 10.65
N HIS A 229 -9.10 12.55 10.42
CA HIS A 229 -8.75 13.52 11.46
C HIS A 229 -9.35 14.88 11.14
N SER A 230 -9.47 15.75 12.14
CA SER A 230 -9.89 17.14 11.95
C SER A 230 -8.95 18.14 12.64
N LEU A 231 -9.14 19.43 12.41
CA LEU A 231 -8.30 20.49 12.99
C LEU A 231 -8.45 20.61 14.53
N SER A 232 -9.50 20.04 15.11
CA SER A 232 -9.65 19.98 16.57
C SER A 232 -8.65 19.00 17.22
N GLU A 233 -8.10 18.07 16.44
CA GLU A 233 -7.12 17.09 16.90
C GLU A 233 -5.68 17.60 16.69
N PRO A 234 -4.74 17.17 17.55
CA PRO A 234 -3.34 17.48 17.34
C PRO A 234 -2.80 16.75 16.10
N ALA A 235 -2.13 17.50 15.24
CA ALA A 235 -1.42 16.99 14.07
C ALA A 235 -0.15 16.20 14.43
N GLY A 236 0.37 16.39 15.65
CA GLY A 236 1.52 15.64 16.16
C GLY A 236 1.95 16.15 17.54
N LEU A 237 2.91 15.45 18.14
CA LEU A 237 3.50 15.80 19.42
C LEU A 237 4.93 16.30 19.21
N ARG A 238 5.26 17.46 19.76
CA ARG A 238 6.62 18.00 19.75
C ARG A 238 7.52 17.18 20.66
N GLY A 239 8.71 16.82 20.18
CA GLY A 239 9.71 16.07 20.94
C GLY A 239 10.78 15.44 20.03
N PRO A 240 11.80 14.78 20.59
CA PRO A 240 12.77 14.06 19.77
C PRO A 240 12.07 13.07 18.81
N PRO A 241 12.52 12.94 17.55
CA PRO A 241 11.83 12.08 16.58
C PRO A 241 11.70 10.63 17.05
N ALA A 242 10.53 10.04 16.82
CA ALA A 242 10.19 8.67 17.25
C ALA A 242 10.42 8.37 18.75
N SER A 243 10.37 9.38 19.63
CA SER A 243 10.54 9.20 21.07
C SER A 243 9.24 8.97 21.85
N ASN A 244 8.08 9.20 21.23
CA ASN A 244 6.77 8.99 21.83
C ASN A 244 5.88 8.18 20.89
N CYS A 245 6.35 6.98 20.55
CA CYS A 245 5.64 6.09 19.65
C CYS A 245 4.38 5.50 20.31
N PRO A 246 3.21 5.57 19.64
CA PRO A 246 1.97 5.09 20.22
C PRO A 246 1.98 3.56 20.34
N ARG A 247 1.18 3.01 21.27
CA ARG A 247 1.13 1.55 21.51
C ARG A 247 0.82 0.71 20.27
N THR A 248 0.09 1.28 19.30
CA THR A 248 -0.25 0.62 18.03
C THR A 248 0.89 0.65 17.01
N PHE A 249 1.89 1.53 17.18
CA PHE A 249 3.11 1.63 16.35
C PHE A 249 4.33 1.77 17.27
N PRO A 250 4.62 0.78 18.13
CA PRO A 250 5.50 0.98 19.29
C PRO A 250 7.00 1.05 18.95
N LEU A 251 7.39 0.71 17.73
CA LEU A 251 8.80 0.57 17.34
C LEU A 251 9.29 1.79 16.56
N ARG A 252 10.60 2.06 16.59
CA ARG A 252 11.25 3.02 15.69
C ARG A 252 11.64 2.31 14.39
N SER A 253 11.31 2.90 13.24
CA SER A 253 11.68 2.38 11.93
C SER A 253 13.20 2.42 11.71
N ARG A 254 13.76 1.39 11.07
CA ARG A 254 15.20 1.35 10.70
C ARG A 254 15.49 2.03 9.36
N ILE A 255 14.48 2.20 8.51
CA ILE A 255 14.61 2.83 7.18
C ILE A 255 14.29 4.32 7.27
N PHE A 256 13.23 4.66 8.01
CA PHE A 256 12.75 6.00 8.23
C PHE A 256 12.86 6.33 9.72
N GLU A 257 14.09 6.59 10.18
CA GLU A 257 14.42 6.66 11.59
C GLU A 257 13.61 7.65 12.43
N ALA A 258 13.00 8.67 11.83
CA ALA A 258 12.15 9.62 12.53
C ALA A 258 10.69 9.13 12.72
N LEU A 259 10.37 7.91 12.28
CA LEU A 259 9.02 7.35 12.25
C LEU A 259 8.82 6.17 13.21
N CYS A 260 7.59 6.08 13.72
CA CYS A 260 7.06 4.98 14.51
C CYS A 260 6.44 3.91 13.60
N THR A 261 6.72 2.64 13.81
CA THR A 261 6.25 1.50 13.01
C THR A 261 5.71 0.40 13.92
N PHE A 262 4.80 -0.44 13.41
CA PHE A 262 4.33 -1.61 14.14
C PHE A 262 5.14 -2.87 13.82
N GLU A 263 5.81 -2.91 12.68
CA GLU A 263 6.68 -4.01 12.27
C GLU A 263 8.15 -3.56 12.19
N MET A 264 9.07 -4.44 12.55
CA MET A 264 10.49 -4.18 12.36
C MET A 264 10.80 -4.16 10.87
N ASP A 265 11.20 -3.00 10.38
CA ASP A 265 11.70 -2.88 9.02
C ASP A 265 12.90 -3.82 8.83
N SER A 266 12.76 -4.77 7.89
CA SER A 266 13.87 -5.63 7.50
C SER A 266 14.90 -4.79 6.75
N ALA A 267 15.83 -4.19 7.49
CA ALA A 267 17.06 -3.65 6.92
C ALA A 267 17.82 -4.85 6.31
N ASN A 268 17.78 -4.95 4.98
CA ASN A 268 18.47 -5.96 4.16
C ASN A 268 17.91 -7.40 4.19
N ALA A 269 16.78 -7.63 3.53
CA ALA A 269 16.46 -8.94 2.93
C ALA A 269 16.90 -9.04 1.45
N ALA A 270 17.61 -8.03 0.92
CA ALA A 270 18.23 -8.05 -0.41
C ALA A 270 19.68 -8.58 -0.40
N ALA A 271 20.32 -8.68 0.78
CA ALA A 271 21.70 -9.15 0.90
C ALA A 271 21.84 -10.67 1.14
N ASN A 272 20.74 -11.42 1.30
CA ASN A 272 20.82 -12.86 1.64
C ASN A 272 19.86 -13.78 0.87
N ARG A 273 19.21 -13.32 -0.22
CA ARG A 273 18.43 -14.22 -1.11
C ARG A 273 19.28 -14.97 -2.15
N HIS A 274 20.62 -14.94 -2.02
CA HIS A 274 21.53 -15.76 -2.82
C HIS A 274 22.40 -16.74 -2.00
N ALA A 275 22.13 -16.93 -0.70
CA ALA A 275 22.76 -17.99 0.08
C ALA A 275 22.03 -19.36 -0.02
N GLY A 276 21.10 -19.51 -0.96
CA GLY A 276 20.60 -20.80 -1.42
C GLY A 276 21.39 -21.22 -2.66
N MET A 277 22.62 -21.70 -2.44
CA MET A 277 23.47 -22.31 -3.46
C MET A 277 22.67 -23.35 -4.29
N PRO A 278 22.60 -23.28 -5.63
CA PRO A 278 22.03 -24.32 -6.48
C PRO A 278 23.02 -25.48 -6.64
N PHE A 279 23.76 -25.83 -5.60
CA PHE A 279 24.82 -26.83 -5.67
C PHE A 279 24.27 -28.24 -5.58
N LEU A 280 23.10 -28.45 -4.96
CA LEU A 280 22.47 -29.77 -4.91
C LEU A 280 22.06 -30.31 -6.29
N PRO A 281 21.34 -29.54 -7.16
CA PRO A 281 20.95 -30.05 -8.47
C PRO A 281 22.15 -30.19 -9.43
N LEU A 282 23.16 -29.32 -9.34
CA LEU A 282 24.38 -29.41 -10.16
C LEU A 282 25.27 -30.59 -9.77
N LEU A 283 25.42 -30.87 -8.46
CA LEU A 283 26.16 -32.05 -7.97
C LEU A 283 25.45 -33.34 -8.36
N LEU A 284 24.11 -33.39 -8.27
CA LEU A 284 23.31 -34.52 -8.75
C LEU A 284 23.45 -34.74 -10.26
N LEU A 285 23.42 -33.67 -11.06
CA LEU A 285 23.63 -33.76 -12.50
C LEU A 285 25.04 -34.28 -12.84
N LEU A 286 26.06 -33.82 -12.12
CA LEU A 286 27.45 -34.22 -12.32
C LEU A 286 27.68 -35.69 -11.92
N LEU A 287 27.08 -36.13 -10.81
CA LEU A 287 27.08 -37.54 -10.39
C LEU A 287 26.36 -38.43 -11.40
N LEU A 288 25.23 -37.97 -11.96
CA LEU A 288 24.49 -38.71 -12.99
C LEU A 288 25.31 -38.86 -14.28
N LEU A 289 26.03 -37.80 -14.71
CA LEU A 289 26.91 -37.83 -15.87
C LEU A 289 28.13 -38.73 -15.65
N LEU A 290 28.70 -38.76 -14.43
CA LEU A 290 29.78 -39.67 -14.08
C LEU A 290 29.33 -41.13 -14.07
N LEU A 291 28.14 -41.43 -13.54
CA LEU A 291 27.53 -42.77 -13.59
C LEU A 291 27.25 -43.21 -15.03
N LEU A 292 26.76 -42.31 -15.89
CA LEU A 292 26.57 -42.62 -17.31
C LEU A 292 27.89 -42.93 -18.02
N ARG A 293 28.97 -42.19 -17.71
CA ARG A 293 30.31 -42.47 -18.27
C ARG A 293 30.87 -43.83 -17.82
N THR A 294 30.69 -44.22 -16.56
CA THR A 294 31.17 -45.54 -16.10
C THR A 294 30.36 -46.68 -16.70
N ILE A 295 29.05 -46.51 -16.90
CA ILE A 295 28.21 -47.50 -17.59
C ILE A 295 28.63 -47.66 -19.06
N VAL A 296 28.93 -46.57 -19.77
CA VAL A 296 29.40 -46.63 -21.17
C VAL A 296 30.80 -47.24 -21.26
N SER A 297 31.72 -46.85 -20.36
CA SER A 297 33.09 -47.39 -20.34
C SER A 297 33.12 -48.88 -19.98
N ASN A 298 32.25 -49.36 -19.08
CA ASN A 298 32.15 -50.78 -18.77
C ASN A 298 31.48 -51.59 -19.90
N ARG A 299 30.67 -50.95 -20.75
CA ARG A 299 30.12 -51.57 -21.96
C ARG A 299 31.18 -51.76 -23.04
N GLU A 300 32.15 -50.85 -23.17
CA GLU A 300 33.25 -50.98 -24.14
C GLU A 300 34.30 -52.02 -23.74
N ILE A 301 34.50 -52.26 -22.43
CA ILE A 301 35.42 -53.31 -21.94
C ILE A 301 34.83 -54.73 -22.12
N LEU A 302 33.51 -54.88 -22.18
CA LEU A 302 32.85 -56.17 -22.43
C LEU A 302 32.71 -56.51 -23.93
N THR A 303 33.06 -55.59 -24.83
CA THR A 303 33.07 -55.82 -26.29
C THR A 303 34.47 -55.88 -26.90
N GLY A 304 35.53 -55.86 -26.07
CA GLY A 304 36.91 -56.13 -26.48
C GLY A 304 37.14 -57.62 -26.77
N THR A 305 36.63 -58.10 -27.90
CA THR A 305 36.95 -59.43 -28.43
C THR A 305 38.39 -59.47 -28.88
N GLY A 306 39.12 -60.47 -28.38
CA GLY A 306 40.44 -60.85 -28.88
C GLY A 306 40.44 -61.10 -30.39
N ARG A 307 41.52 -60.63 -31.01
CA ARG A 307 42.17 -61.31 -32.13
C ARG A 307 43.48 -61.84 -31.62
#